data_AF-A0A2K4I5V6-F1
#
_entry.id   AF-A0A2K4I5V6-F1
#
_cell.length_a   1.000
_cell.length_b   1.000
_cell.length_c   1.000
_cell.angle_alpha   90.00
_cell.angle_beta   90.00
_cell.angle_gamma   90.00
#
_symmetry.space_group_name_H-M   'P 1'
#
loop_
_entity.id
_entity.type
_entity.pdbx_description
1 polymer ?
#
loop_
_entity_poly.entity_id
_entity_poly.type
_entity_poly.pdbx_seq_one_letter_code
_entity_poly.pdbx_strand_id
1 'polypeptide(L)'
;MKRYLGICFLLCSACAERPEIARSDIEFVAMAYVPGNGTIEVRFASEADLMNILKGDSRTIQDDNTLTCYLDARLDFHERHGQSNFLIGAVDELDRQGALGKHQYSARLASVHSDHEDGSNTFLSQEQLLAFLRERNALACRFSASGYFSESYQSHPVGIASSEFARVMEQRVKH
;
A
#
# COMPACT_ATOMS: atom_id res chain seq x y z
N MET A 1 43.54 -19.36 -50.48
CA MET A 1 42.92 -18.32 -49.64
C MET A 1 41.77 -18.96 -48.87
N LYS A 2 41.95 -19.23 -47.57
CA LYS A 2 40.93 -19.84 -46.70
C LYS A 2 40.11 -18.74 -46.03
N ARG A 3 38.80 -18.72 -46.29
CA ARG A 3 37.83 -17.83 -45.65
C ARG A 3 37.51 -18.39 -44.26
N TYR A 4 37.91 -17.70 -43.19
CA TYR A 4 37.38 -17.96 -41.86
C TYR A 4 36.13 -17.11 -41.69
N LEU A 5 34.99 -17.79 -41.73
CA LEU A 5 33.65 -17.26 -41.50
C LEU A 5 33.57 -16.86 -40.02
N GLY A 6 33.38 -15.57 -39.75
CA GLY A 6 33.21 -15.05 -38.40
C GLY A 6 31.95 -15.61 -37.76
N ILE A 7 32.09 -16.27 -36.62
CA ILE A 7 30.97 -16.63 -35.75
C ILE A 7 30.72 -15.42 -34.85
N CYS A 8 29.79 -14.59 -35.30
CA CYS A 8 29.18 -13.52 -34.53
C CYS A 8 28.15 -14.08 -33.52
N PHE A 9 28.15 -13.47 -32.33
CA PHE A 9 26.95 -13.13 -31.54
C PHE A 9 25.89 -14.22 -31.32
N LEU A 10 26.02 -15.00 -30.23
CA LEU A 10 24.89 -15.74 -29.63
C LEU A 10 24.98 -15.76 -28.09
N LEU A 11 25.11 -14.58 -27.46
CA LEU A 11 24.91 -14.40 -26.01
C LEU A 11 23.92 -13.26 -25.75
N CYS A 12 22.83 -13.19 -26.52
CA CYS A 12 21.75 -12.23 -26.30
C CYS A 12 20.41 -12.97 -26.32
N SER A 13 20.21 -13.83 -25.34
CA SER A 13 18.93 -14.54 -25.15
C SER A 13 18.73 -14.85 -23.68
N ALA A 14 18.44 -13.81 -22.89
CA ALA A 14 17.50 -13.84 -21.77
C ALA A 14 17.52 -12.51 -20.98
N CYS A 15 17.34 -11.37 -21.66
CA CYS A 15 16.65 -10.25 -21.02
C CYS A 15 15.20 -10.33 -21.47
N ALA A 16 14.50 -11.38 -21.02
CA ALA A 16 13.04 -11.33 -21.05
C ALA A 16 12.67 -10.34 -19.96
N GLU A 17 12.45 -9.09 -20.37
CA GLU A 17 11.88 -8.06 -19.53
C GLU A 17 10.61 -8.64 -18.90
N ARG A 18 10.58 -8.72 -17.57
CA ARG A 18 9.39 -9.25 -16.88
C ARG A 18 8.23 -8.34 -17.25
N PRO A 19 7.07 -8.89 -17.67
CA PRO A 19 5.93 -8.06 -17.99
C PRO A 19 5.54 -7.23 -16.76
N GLU A 20 5.53 -5.91 -16.91
CA GLU A 20 5.14 -4.99 -15.84
C GLU A 20 3.69 -5.30 -15.43
N ILE A 21 3.47 -5.53 -14.13
CA ILE A 21 2.14 -5.78 -13.60
C ILE A 21 1.38 -4.44 -13.61
N ALA A 22 0.31 -4.37 -14.40
CA ALA A 22 -0.51 -3.16 -14.49
C ALA A 22 -1.06 -2.77 -13.10
N ARG A 23 -0.92 -1.49 -12.75
CA ARG A 23 -1.45 -0.95 -11.49
C ARG A 23 -2.97 -0.95 -11.53
N SER A 24 -3.58 -1.33 -10.42
CA SER A 24 -5.02 -1.33 -10.22
C SER A 24 -5.45 -0.11 -9.43
N ASP A 25 -6.72 0.25 -9.60
CA ASP A 25 -7.37 1.26 -8.77
C ASP A 25 -7.94 0.61 -7.50
N ILE A 26 -7.91 1.39 -6.41
CA ILE A 26 -8.58 1.06 -5.16
C ILE A 26 -9.58 2.17 -4.81
N GLU A 27 -10.68 1.78 -4.17
CA GLU A 27 -11.78 2.68 -3.83
C GLU A 27 -12.02 2.65 -2.33
N PHE A 28 -12.06 3.83 -1.70
CA PHE A 28 -12.44 3.93 -0.30
C PHE A 28 -13.92 3.55 -0.11
N VAL A 29 -14.18 2.69 0.87
CA VAL A 29 -15.54 2.23 1.18
C VAL A 29 -16.01 2.79 2.53
N ALA A 30 -15.25 2.57 3.60
CA ALA A 30 -15.65 2.97 4.94
C ALA A 30 -14.47 3.01 5.91
N MET A 31 -14.67 3.67 7.05
CA MET A 31 -13.68 3.75 8.12
C MET A 31 -14.34 3.62 9.49
N ALA A 32 -13.69 2.89 10.39
CA ALA A 32 -14.15 2.68 11.75
C ALA A 32 -12.99 2.72 12.75
N TYR A 33 -13.31 3.10 14.00
CA TYR A 33 -12.35 3.05 15.10
C TYR A 33 -12.29 1.63 15.65
N VAL A 34 -11.08 1.12 15.92
CA VAL A 34 -10.88 -0.15 16.61
C VAL A 34 -10.49 0.13 18.07
N PRO A 35 -11.36 -0.20 19.05
CA PRO A 35 -11.06 0.02 20.47
C PRO A 35 -9.80 -0.73 20.94
N GLY A 36 -9.04 -0.10 21.84
CA GLY A 36 -7.93 -0.71 22.58
C GLY A 36 -6.53 -0.30 22.12
N ASN A 37 -6.29 -0.21 20.80
CA ASN A 37 -4.92 -0.12 20.28
C ASN A 37 -4.63 1.16 19.45
N GLY A 38 -5.59 2.10 19.39
CA GLY A 38 -5.42 3.34 18.62
C GLY A 38 -5.33 3.13 17.11
N THR A 39 -5.79 1.98 16.62
CA THR A 39 -5.80 1.64 15.19
C THR A 39 -7.10 2.04 14.53
N ILE A 40 -7.01 2.34 13.23
CA ILE A 40 -8.13 2.73 12.40
C ILE A 40 -8.38 1.60 11.40
N GLU A 41 -9.58 1.04 11.39
CA GLU A 41 -9.98 0.11 10.34
C GLU A 41 -10.39 0.91 9.11
N VAL A 42 -9.71 0.67 7.99
CA VAL A 42 -10.06 1.21 6.68
C VAL A 42 -10.54 0.06 5.80
N ARG A 43 -11.72 0.24 5.20
CA ARG A 43 -12.28 -0.68 4.22
C ARG A 43 -12.19 -0.05 2.84
N PHE A 44 -11.77 -0.86 1.88
CA PHE A 44 -11.61 -0.45 0.49
C PHE A 44 -11.98 -1.60 -0.45
N ALA A 45 -12.18 -1.27 -1.72
CA ALA A 45 -12.53 -2.23 -2.75
C ALA A 45 -11.62 -2.08 -3.97
N SER A 46 -11.51 -3.13 -4.78
CA SER A 46 -10.87 -3.09 -6.09
C SER A 46 -11.58 -4.02 -7.07
N GLU A 47 -11.53 -3.69 -8.35
CA GLU A 47 -11.92 -4.62 -9.41
C GLU A 47 -10.90 -5.74 -9.59
N ALA A 48 -9.63 -5.49 -9.24
CA ALA A 48 -8.58 -6.48 -9.28
C ALA A 48 -8.56 -7.33 -8.00
N ASP A 49 -8.16 -8.59 -8.14
CA ASP A 49 -7.88 -9.47 -7.01
C ASP A 49 -6.49 -9.15 -6.43
N LEU A 50 -6.45 -8.21 -5.49
CA LEU A 50 -5.23 -7.69 -4.89
C LEU A 50 -4.45 -8.74 -4.09
N MET A 51 -5.14 -9.72 -3.48
CA MET A 51 -4.50 -10.76 -2.67
C MET A 51 -3.80 -11.82 -3.53
N ASN A 52 -4.14 -11.89 -4.80
CA ASN A 52 -3.59 -12.86 -5.74
C ASN A 52 -2.74 -12.20 -6.84
N ILE A 53 -2.52 -10.88 -6.76
CA ILE A 53 -1.88 -10.10 -7.84
C ILE A 53 -0.43 -10.51 -8.13
N LEU A 54 0.29 -11.05 -7.15
CA LEU A 54 1.65 -11.56 -7.29
C LEU A 54 1.74 -13.10 -7.41
N LYS A 55 0.63 -13.83 -7.26
CA LYS A 55 0.64 -15.32 -7.24
C LYS A 55 0.95 -15.96 -8.59
N GLY A 56 0.95 -15.19 -9.68
CA GLY A 56 1.38 -15.66 -11.00
C GLY A 56 2.87 -16.03 -11.07
N ASP A 57 3.71 -15.50 -10.18
CA ASP A 57 5.17 -15.55 -10.31
C ASP A 57 5.91 -16.43 -9.27
N SER A 58 5.25 -16.95 -8.22
CA SER A 58 5.96 -17.71 -7.17
C SER A 58 5.04 -18.60 -6.32
N ARG A 59 5.48 -19.84 -6.06
CA ARG A 59 4.83 -20.86 -5.20
C ARG A 59 5.13 -20.70 -3.70
N THR A 60 5.66 -19.57 -3.28
CA THR A 60 6.06 -19.31 -1.89
C THR A 60 5.53 -17.95 -1.49
N ILE A 61 4.43 -17.97 -0.75
CA ILE A 61 3.57 -16.82 -0.47
C ILE A 61 3.77 -16.47 1.01
N GLN A 62 4.73 -15.61 1.29
CA GLN A 62 4.67 -14.75 2.46
C GLN A 62 4.42 -13.36 1.88
N ASP A 63 3.14 -13.12 1.54
CA ASP A 63 2.71 -11.88 0.89
C ASP A 63 2.49 -10.84 1.98
N ASP A 64 3.43 -9.91 2.11
CA ASP A 64 3.24 -8.73 2.97
C ASP A 64 2.33 -7.74 2.24
N ASN A 65 1.03 -8.05 2.27
CA ASN A 65 -0.03 -7.21 1.72
C ASN A 65 -0.38 -6.12 2.71
N THR A 66 -0.10 -4.87 2.35
CA THR A 66 -0.27 -3.72 3.24
C THR A 66 -1.06 -2.60 2.58
N LEU A 67 -1.82 -1.88 3.38
CA LEU A 67 -2.38 -0.58 3.01
C LEU A 67 -1.57 0.48 3.74
N THR A 68 -1.01 1.43 3.00
CA THR A 68 -0.27 2.57 3.55
C THR A 68 -0.96 3.86 3.16
N CYS A 69 -1.33 4.68 4.15
CA CYS A 69 -1.79 6.05 3.95
C CYS A 69 -0.72 7.02 4.43
N TYR A 70 -0.14 7.77 3.51
CA TYR A 70 0.97 8.67 3.82
C TYR A 70 0.46 9.92 4.50
N LEU A 71 1.01 10.23 5.67
CA LEU A 71 0.72 11.49 6.34
C LEU A 71 1.49 12.59 5.61
N ASP A 72 2.77 12.39 5.31
CA ASP A 72 3.64 13.44 4.76
C ASP A 72 3.45 13.76 3.26
N ALA A 73 2.59 13.04 2.56
CA ALA A 73 2.46 13.14 1.10
C ALA A 73 1.48 14.21 0.64
N ARG A 74 1.81 14.86 -0.48
CA ARG A 74 0.80 15.50 -1.35
C ARG A 74 0.11 14.42 -2.18
N LEU A 75 -1.11 14.65 -2.66
CA LEU A 75 -1.90 13.61 -3.35
C LEU A 75 -1.23 13.08 -4.65
N ASP A 76 -0.35 13.88 -5.26
CA ASP A 76 0.33 13.58 -6.51
C ASP A 76 1.65 12.82 -6.24
N PHE A 77 1.55 11.58 -5.75
CA PHE A 77 2.73 10.80 -5.35
C PHE A 77 3.14 9.79 -6.43
N HIS A 78 4.34 9.96 -7.00
CA HIS A 78 4.91 9.01 -7.94
C HIS A 78 5.88 7.99 -7.29
N GLU A 79 6.47 8.28 -6.12
CA GLU A 79 7.49 7.42 -5.50
C GLU A 79 7.40 7.36 -3.97
N ARG A 80 7.85 6.25 -3.37
CA ARG A 80 7.87 5.97 -1.91
C ARG A 80 9.00 6.69 -1.17
N HIS A 81 9.97 7.27 -1.89
CA HIS A 81 11.20 7.78 -1.28
C HIS A 81 10.95 9.03 -0.40
N GLY A 82 11.30 8.91 0.88
CA GLY A 82 11.44 10.05 1.81
C GLY A 82 10.31 10.30 2.79
N GLN A 83 9.26 9.46 2.84
CA GLN A 83 8.16 9.68 3.79
C GLN A 83 8.43 9.06 5.14
N SER A 84 8.37 9.88 6.19
CA SER A 84 8.68 9.47 7.56
C SER A 84 7.41 9.13 8.32
N ASN A 85 6.28 9.78 8.04
CA ASN A 85 5.03 9.58 8.76
C ASN A 85 3.96 8.95 7.86
N PHE A 86 3.39 7.83 8.32
CA PHE A 86 2.34 7.11 7.60
C PHE A 86 1.47 6.28 8.54
N LEU A 87 0.28 5.95 8.06
CA LEU A 87 -0.59 4.94 8.64
C LEU A 87 -0.36 3.64 7.83
N ILE A 88 -0.05 2.53 8.48
CA ILE A 88 0.18 1.25 7.79
C ILE A 88 -0.48 0.09 8.54
N GLY A 89 -0.95 -0.90 7.79
CA GLY A 89 -1.48 -2.14 8.35
C GLY A 89 -1.55 -3.24 7.32
N ALA A 90 -1.54 -4.49 7.81
CA ALA A 90 -1.81 -5.67 7.00
C ALA A 90 -3.23 -5.62 6.45
N VAL A 91 -3.41 -6.17 5.25
CA VAL A 91 -4.68 -6.23 4.53
C VAL A 91 -5.26 -7.63 4.64
N ASP A 92 -6.52 -7.69 5.07
CA ASP A 92 -7.33 -8.89 5.08
C ASP A 92 -8.39 -8.80 3.97
N GLU A 93 -8.63 -9.92 3.28
CA GLU A 93 -9.77 -10.06 2.37
C GLU A 93 -11.06 -10.24 3.18
N LEU A 94 -12.11 -9.54 2.78
CA LEU A 94 -13.44 -9.71 3.35
C LEU A 94 -14.21 -10.73 2.51
N ASP A 95 -14.82 -11.72 3.18
CA ASP A 95 -15.52 -12.90 2.63
C ASP A 95 -16.73 -12.60 1.70
N ARG A 96 -16.90 -11.36 1.25
CA ARG A 96 -18.00 -10.92 0.40
C ARG A 96 -17.45 -10.10 -0.75
N GLN A 97 -17.66 -10.60 -1.97
CA GLN A 97 -17.82 -9.72 -3.12
C GLN A 97 -18.81 -8.63 -2.71
N GLY A 98 -18.36 -7.39 -2.73
CA GLY A 98 -19.15 -6.27 -2.26
C GLY A 98 -20.45 -6.11 -3.02
N ALA A 99 -21.31 -5.22 -2.53
CA ALA A 99 -22.31 -4.61 -3.40
C ALA A 99 -21.55 -4.10 -4.65
N LEU A 100 -21.94 -4.57 -5.85
CA LEU A 100 -21.33 -4.31 -7.17
C LEU A 100 -20.26 -5.31 -7.66
N GLY A 101 -19.99 -6.42 -6.97
CA GLY A 101 -19.13 -7.49 -7.51
C GLY A 101 -17.62 -7.24 -7.45
N LYS A 102 -17.18 -6.13 -6.82
CA LYS A 102 -15.77 -5.84 -6.55
C LYS A 102 -15.24 -6.65 -5.35
N HIS A 103 -13.94 -6.92 -5.33
CA HIS A 103 -13.27 -7.51 -4.18
C HIS A 103 -13.21 -6.49 -3.03
N GLN A 104 -13.42 -6.94 -1.80
CA GLN A 104 -13.44 -6.08 -0.61
C GLN A 104 -12.33 -6.46 0.37
N TYR A 105 -11.75 -5.44 0.98
CA TYR A 105 -10.61 -5.57 1.85
C TYR A 105 -10.77 -4.71 3.10
N SER A 106 -10.13 -5.12 4.19
CA SER A 106 -9.96 -4.31 5.40
C SER A 106 -8.50 -4.24 5.80
N ALA A 107 -8.05 -3.09 6.29
CA ALA A 107 -6.75 -2.95 6.92
C ALA A 107 -6.87 -2.20 8.24
N ARG A 108 -6.21 -2.71 9.28
CA ARG A 108 -6.12 -2.04 10.58
C ARG A 108 -4.82 -1.24 10.64
N LEU A 109 -4.94 0.06 10.50
CA LEU A 109 -3.79 0.95 10.34
C LEU A 109 -3.31 1.47 11.70
N ALA A 110 -2.00 1.35 11.93
CA ALA A 110 -1.30 2.01 13.02
C ALA A 110 -0.53 3.22 12.47
N SER A 111 -0.45 4.29 13.26
CA SER A 111 0.34 5.49 12.91
C SER A 111 1.80 5.31 13.29
N VAL A 112 2.67 5.35 12.28
CA VAL A 112 4.10 5.07 12.39
C VAL A 112 4.90 6.29 11.94
N HIS A 113 5.97 6.56 12.66
CA HIS A 113 7.08 7.38 12.24
C HIS A 113 8.29 6.47 11.98
N SER A 114 8.83 6.52 10.77
CA SER A 114 10.06 5.86 10.36
C SER A 114 11.17 6.90 10.30
N ASP A 115 12.22 6.69 11.09
CA ASP A 115 13.46 7.45 10.97
C ASP A 115 14.35 6.78 9.92
N HIS A 116 14.69 7.54 8.87
CA HIS A 116 15.48 7.05 7.74
C HIS A 116 16.99 7.02 8.03
N GLU A 117 17.44 7.68 9.10
CA GLU A 117 18.86 7.68 9.49
C GLU A 117 19.23 6.41 10.25
N ASP A 118 18.36 5.94 11.16
CA ASP A 118 18.62 4.76 12.00
C ASP A 118 17.76 3.53 11.64
N GLY A 119 16.78 3.69 10.75
CA GLY A 119 15.87 2.64 10.30
C GLY A 119 14.85 2.22 11.36
N SER A 120 14.68 3.00 12.42
CA SER A 120 13.76 2.71 13.51
C SER A 120 12.33 3.14 13.19
N ASN A 121 11.36 2.37 13.72
CA ASN A 121 9.94 2.69 13.65
C ASN A 121 9.41 2.99 15.05
N THR A 122 8.74 4.13 15.20
CA THR A 122 8.04 4.52 16.43
C THR A 122 6.57 4.78 16.13
N PHE A 123 5.70 4.70 17.15
CA PHE A 123 4.29 5.00 17.00
C PHE A 123 4.02 6.48 17.30
N LEU A 124 3.26 7.15 16.43
CA LEU A 124 2.80 8.51 16.69
C LEU A 124 1.73 8.52 17.79
N SER A 125 1.78 9.52 18.66
CA SER A 125 0.70 9.78 19.61
C SER A 125 -0.56 10.25 18.89
N GLN A 126 -1.71 10.16 19.55
CA GLN A 126 -2.97 10.67 18.99
C GLN A 126 -2.92 12.17 18.71
N GLU A 127 -2.26 12.96 19.58
CA GLU A 127 -2.13 14.40 19.38
C GLU A 127 -1.29 14.72 18.14
N GLN A 128 -0.18 14.00 17.96
CA GLN A 128 0.68 14.13 16.78
C GLN A 128 -0.06 13.74 15.50
N LEU A 129 -0.79 12.62 15.53
CA LEU A 129 -1.60 12.19 14.38
C LEU A 129 -2.68 13.22 14.04
N LEU A 130 -3.41 13.74 15.03
CA LEU A 130 -4.43 14.76 14.80
C LEU A 130 -3.85 16.06 14.24
N ALA A 131 -2.63 16.45 14.65
CA ALA A 131 -1.93 17.60 14.06
C ALA A 131 -1.69 17.38 12.55
N PHE A 132 -1.13 16.24 12.16
CA PHE A 132 -0.92 15.91 10.74
C PHE A 132 -2.22 15.86 9.92
N LEU A 133 -3.29 15.34 10.51
CA LEU A 133 -4.59 15.23 9.84
C LEU A 133 -5.23 16.61 9.63
N ARG A 134 -5.03 17.57 10.55
CA ARG A 134 -5.60 18.92 10.45
C ARG A 134 -4.89 19.81 9.44
N GLU A 135 -3.64 19.53 9.15
CA GLU A 135 -2.84 20.28 8.16
C GLU A 135 -3.17 19.91 6.70
N ARG A 136 -4.01 18.88 6.48
CA ARG A 136 -4.24 18.31 5.15
C ARG A 136 -5.71 18.05 4.87
N ASN A 137 -6.10 18.16 3.61
CA ASN A 137 -7.46 17.87 3.18
C ASN A 137 -7.70 16.36 2.99
N ALA A 138 -6.69 15.63 2.50
CA ALA A 138 -6.76 14.20 2.24
C ALA A 138 -5.38 13.55 2.38
N LEU A 139 -5.39 12.25 2.67
CA LEU A 139 -4.21 11.38 2.67
C LEU A 139 -4.20 10.52 1.41
N ALA A 140 -3.02 10.37 0.81
CA ALA A 140 -2.82 9.42 -0.29
C ALA A 140 -2.64 8.01 0.29
N CYS A 141 -3.56 7.11 -0.02
CA CYS A 141 -3.53 5.72 0.41
C CYS A 141 -3.22 4.78 -0.76
N ARG A 142 -2.35 3.79 -0.54
CA ARG A 142 -1.96 2.79 -1.54
C ARG A 142 -1.96 1.40 -0.96
N PHE A 143 -2.45 0.46 -1.74
CA PHE A 143 -2.18 -0.96 -1.52
C PHE A 143 -0.78 -1.28 -2.03
N SER A 144 -0.06 -2.12 -1.30
CA SER A 144 1.24 -2.64 -1.71
C SER A 144 1.33 -4.12 -1.39
N ALA A 145 1.88 -4.88 -2.32
CA ALA A 145 2.21 -6.28 -2.14
C ALA A 145 3.69 -6.47 -2.49
N SER A 146 4.39 -7.27 -1.70
CA SER A 146 5.77 -7.65 -1.98
C SER A 146 5.95 -9.14 -1.79
N GLY A 147 6.51 -9.81 -2.80
CA GLY A 147 7.02 -11.17 -2.69
C GLY A 147 8.52 -11.17 -2.43
N TYR A 148 9.05 -12.27 -1.89
CA TYR A 148 10.46 -12.41 -1.48
C TYR A 148 11.48 -12.24 -2.64
N PHE A 149 11.03 -12.32 -3.90
CA PHE A 149 11.86 -12.21 -5.11
C PHE A 149 11.16 -11.50 -6.31
N SER A 150 9.97 -10.95 -6.09
CA SER A 150 9.21 -10.23 -7.12
C SER A 150 9.40 -8.73 -6.97
N GLU A 151 9.16 -7.98 -8.04
CA GLU A 151 8.98 -6.54 -7.92
C GLU A 151 7.82 -6.26 -6.95
N SER A 152 7.95 -5.20 -6.15
CA SER A 152 6.88 -4.78 -5.26
C SER A 152 5.76 -4.16 -6.10
N TYR A 153 4.56 -4.70 -5.97
CA TYR A 153 3.37 -4.13 -6.58
C TYR A 153 2.85 -2.94 -5.77
N GLN A 154 2.40 -1.89 -6.46
CA GLN A 154 1.68 -0.76 -5.84
C GLN A 154 0.45 -0.38 -6.67
N SER A 155 -0.68 -0.17 -6.01
CA SER A 155 -1.88 0.38 -6.65
C SER A 155 -1.70 1.86 -7.03
N HIS A 156 -2.61 2.39 -7.85
CA HIS A 156 -2.80 3.84 -7.89
C HIS A 156 -3.19 4.37 -6.50
N PRO A 157 -2.80 5.62 -6.15
CA PRO A 157 -3.17 6.20 -4.88
C PRO A 157 -4.64 6.63 -4.91
N VAL A 158 -5.36 6.34 -3.81
CA VAL A 158 -6.67 6.92 -3.56
C VAL A 158 -6.55 8.02 -2.52
N GLY A 159 -7.19 9.16 -2.78
CA GLY A 159 -7.30 10.25 -1.81
C GLY A 159 -8.43 9.97 -0.82
N ILE A 160 -8.10 9.78 0.46
CA ILE A 160 -9.10 9.65 1.53
C ILE A 160 -9.09 10.92 2.37
N ALA A 161 -10.26 11.54 2.57
CA ALA A 161 -10.36 12.80 3.31
C ALA A 161 -9.78 12.68 4.73
N SER A 162 -8.88 13.59 5.10
CA SER A 162 -8.23 13.59 6.42
C SER A 162 -9.24 13.82 7.55
N SER A 163 -10.34 14.53 7.25
CA SER A 163 -11.46 14.73 8.17
C SER A 163 -12.13 13.42 8.59
N GLU A 164 -12.16 12.39 7.74
CA GLU A 164 -12.71 11.08 8.12
C GLU A 164 -11.82 10.38 9.14
N PHE A 165 -10.50 10.40 8.95
CA PHE A 165 -9.54 9.88 9.93
C PHE A 165 -9.65 10.63 11.26
N ALA A 166 -9.70 11.96 11.22
CA ALA A 166 -9.80 12.78 12.41
C ALA A 166 -11.12 12.50 13.17
N ARG A 167 -12.25 12.42 12.45
CA ARG A 167 -13.56 12.10 13.01
C ARG A 167 -13.55 10.77 13.75
N VAL A 168 -12.97 9.73 13.15
CA VAL A 168 -12.90 8.40 13.74
C VAL A 168 -11.97 8.37 14.96
N MET A 169 -10.85 9.10 14.90
CA MET A 169 -9.93 9.24 16.04
C MET A 169 -10.54 10.01 17.22
N GLU A 170 -11.32 11.05 16.95
CA GLU A 170 -11.95 11.87 18.00
C GLU A 170 -13.15 11.17 18.67
N GLN A 171 -13.77 10.19 18.01
CA GLN A 171 -14.79 9.33 18.63
C GLN A 171 -14.23 8.51 19.82
N ARG A 172 -12.91 8.29 19.87
CA ARG A 172 -12.21 7.69 21.03
C ARG A 172 -12.36 8.49 22.33
N VAL A 173 -12.51 9.81 22.25
CA VAL A 173 -12.48 10.70 23.44
C VAL A 173 -13.83 10.72 24.17
N LYS A 174 -14.90 10.19 23.55
CA LYS A 174 -16.27 10.22 24.10
C LYS A 174 -16.65 8.95 24.87
N HIS A 175 -15.73 8.00 25.03
CA HIS A 175 -15.90 6.77 25.81
C HIS A 175 -14.74 6.61 26.79
#